data_AF-A0A6J1WB69-F1
#
_entry.id   AF-A0A6J1WB69-F1
#
_cell.length_a   1.000
_cell.length_b   1.000
_cell.length_c   1.000
_cell.angle_alpha   90.00
_cell.angle_beta   90.00
_cell.angle_gamma   90.00
#
_symmetry.space_group_name_H-M   'P 1'
#
loop_
_entity.id
_entity.type
_entity.pdbx_description
1 polymer ?
#
loop_
_entity_poly.entity_id
_entity_poly.type
_entity_poly.pdbx_seq_one_letter_code
_entity_poly.pdbx_strand_id
1 'polypeptide(L)'
;MEKRDSFFLSDKNKKKNEKEVKQEYKRKRQEEFNRNRGVEKQKEKQNEEKKPFDKKTYRLKKYSKKYKLEQWEEQRKKKLLRNYYKDIKNDPSNGSYKPKGFDEDTVDSNQDVGRYVRHPDLVEKEVPIKKKDPFQKAKEQYNKIKQEKLQQRQELEKAKEERNQKILEYKKKKQDRFKKLSKKNKKGQPVMTGRLELLLEKIQNSK
;
A
#
# COMPACT_ATOMS: atom_id res chain seq x y z
N MET A 1 -13.56 -42.78 69.86
CA MET A 1 -12.68 -41.62 69.58
C MET A 1 -12.52 -41.49 68.07
N GLU A 2 -12.88 -40.34 67.54
CA GLU A 2 -13.03 -40.05 66.11
C GLU A 2 -11.68 -40.03 65.36
N LYS A 3 -11.62 -40.67 64.18
CA LYS A 3 -10.56 -40.46 63.19
C LYS A 3 -11.00 -39.33 62.26
N ARG A 4 -10.27 -38.21 62.24
CA ARG A 4 -10.48 -37.12 61.30
C ARG A 4 -9.65 -37.36 60.04
N ASP A 5 -10.33 -37.62 58.92
CA ASP A 5 -9.71 -37.73 57.59
C ASP A 5 -9.22 -36.36 57.10
N SER A 6 -7.91 -36.21 56.97
CA SER A 6 -7.21 -35.00 56.52
C SER A 6 -6.77 -35.07 55.05
N PHE A 7 -7.53 -35.77 54.19
CA PHE A 7 -7.13 -35.98 52.79
C PHE A 7 -7.59 -34.87 51.81
N PHE A 8 -8.59 -34.05 52.18
CA PHE A 8 -9.22 -33.09 51.24
C PHE A 8 -8.98 -31.60 51.53
N LEU A 9 -8.17 -31.23 52.55
CA LEU A 9 -8.02 -29.83 52.97
C LEU A 9 -6.79 -29.08 52.43
N SER A 10 -5.85 -29.71 51.72
CA SER A 10 -4.62 -29.02 51.25
C SER A 10 -4.74 -28.34 49.87
N ASP A 11 -5.78 -28.65 49.07
CA ASP A 11 -5.87 -28.21 47.68
C ASP A 11 -6.51 -26.83 47.45
N LYS A 12 -7.19 -26.26 48.46
CA LYS A 12 -7.83 -24.94 48.29
C LYS A 12 -6.81 -23.79 48.20
N ASN A 13 -5.68 -23.88 48.91
CA ASN A 13 -4.64 -22.85 48.86
C ASN A 13 -3.79 -22.93 47.58
N LYS A 14 -3.51 -24.14 47.06
CA LYS A 14 -2.86 -24.32 45.75
C LYS A 14 -3.71 -23.76 44.61
N LYS A 15 -5.01 -24.04 44.60
CA LYS A 15 -5.94 -23.48 43.59
C LYS A 15 -6.13 -21.96 43.69
N LYS A 16 -5.98 -21.35 44.88
CA LYS A 16 -5.97 -19.89 45.03
C LYS A 16 -4.69 -19.29 44.44
N ASN A 17 -3.52 -19.83 44.80
CA ASN A 17 -2.24 -19.37 44.24
C ASN A 17 -2.18 -19.51 42.71
N GLU A 18 -2.65 -20.62 42.14
CA GLU A 18 -2.69 -20.77 40.68
C GLU A 18 -3.66 -19.80 39.98
N LYS A 19 -4.78 -19.45 40.64
CA LYS A 19 -5.72 -18.45 40.12
C LYS A 19 -5.13 -17.06 40.16
N GLU A 20 -4.42 -16.71 41.23
CA GLU A 20 -3.71 -15.43 41.37
C GLU A 20 -2.58 -15.30 40.35
N VAL A 21 -1.76 -16.34 40.17
CA VAL A 21 -0.70 -16.36 39.14
C VAL A 21 -1.28 -16.25 37.73
N LYS A 22 -2.40 -16.94 37.42
CA LYS A 22 -3.09 -16.80 36.13
C LYS A 22 -3.71 -15.42 35.93
N GLN A 23 -4.22 -14.79 36.99
CA GLN A 23 -4.74 -13.42 36.93
C GLN A 23 -3.61 -12.40 36.74
N GLU A 24 -2.47 -12.60 37.39
CA GLU A 24 -1.29 -11.75 37.24
C GLU A 24 -0.68 -11.88 35.84
N TYR A 25 -0.60 -13.09 35.28
CA TYR A 25 -0.15 -13.31 33.90
C TYR A 25 -1.09 -12.65 32.89
N LYS A 26 -2.41 -12.74 33.12
CA LYS A 26 -3.41 -12.04 32.30
C LYS A 26 -3.27 -10.52 32.41
N ARG A 27 -3.01 -9.98 33.61
CA ARG A 27 -2.75 -8.56 33.83
C ARG A 27 -1.48 -8.09 33.12
N LYS A 28 -0.36 -8.79 33.28
CA LYS A 28 0.91 -8.48 32.59
C LYS A 28 0.74 -8.51 31.07
N ARG A 29 0.04 -9.52 30.53
CA ARG A 29 -0.29 -9.59 29.10
C ARG A 29 -1.17 -8.43 28.64
N GLN A 30 -2.14 -8.02 29.45
CA GLN A 30 -3.01 -6.88 29.16
C GLN A 30 -2.21 -5.56 29.21
N GLU A 31 -1.29 -5.42 30.16
CA GLU A 31 -0.39 -4.25 30.30
C GLU A 31 0.58 -4.14 29.12
N GLU A 32 1.21 -5.25 28.70
CA GLU A 32 2.02 -5.30 27.48
C GLU A 32 1.21 -4.96 26.23
N PHE A 33 -0.02 -5.48 26.14
CA PHE A 33 -0.94 -5.17 25.04
C PHE A 33 -1.32 -3.67 25.02
N ASN A 34 -1.57 -3.08 26.19
CA ASN A 34 -1.89 -1.65 26.32
C ASN A 34 -0.69 -0.75 26.01
N ARG A 35 0.54 -1.15 26.41
CA ARG A 35 1.80 -0.47 26.05
C ARG A 35 2.01 -0.46 24.54
N ASN A 36 1.84 -1.61 23.88
CA ASN A 36 2.00 -1.72 22.43
C ASN A 36 0.93 -0.97 21.62
N ARG A 37 -0.27 -0.77 22.19
CA ARG A 37 -1.36 -0.02 21.56
C ARG A 37 -1.26 1.50 21.82
N GLY A 38 -0.31 1.94 22.65
CA GLY A 38 -0.05 3.36 22.93
C GLY A 38 -1.16 4.06 23.73
N VAL A 39 -1.93 3.32 24.52
CA VAL A 39 -3.06 3.86 25.30
C VAL A 39 -2.58 4.86 26.37
N GLU A 40 -1.39 4.65 26.95
CA GLU A 40 -0.75 5.61 27.87
C GLU A 40 -0.41 6.95 27.17
N LYS A 41 0.12 6.90 25.94
CA LYS A 41 0.38 8.10 25.11
C LYS A 41 -0.89 8.85 24.72
N GLN A 42 -2.05 8.19 24.73
CA GLN A 42 -3.35 8.84 24.50
C GLN A 42 -3.87 9.56 25.75
N LYS A 43 -3.59 9.03 26.96
CA LYS A 43 -3.93 9.70 28.22
C LYS A 43 -3.07 10.94 28.48
N GLU A 44 -1.77 10.89 28.21
CA GLU A 44 -0.89 12.08 28.33
C GLU A 44 -1.33 13.23 27.40
N LYS A 45 -1.77 12.90 26.17
CA LYS A 45 -2.29 13.89 25.20
C LYS A 45 -3.62 14.53 25.59
N GLN A 46 -4.37 13.95 26.52
CA GLN A 46 -5.64 14.53 26.99
C GLN A 46 -5.44 15.60 28.06
N ASN A 47 -4.31 15.57 28.78
CA ASN A 47 -3.97 16.56 29.83
C ASN A 47 -3.11 17.72 29.32
N GLU A 48 -2.54 17.63 28.13
CA GLU A 48 -1.96 18.79 27.45
C GLU A 48 -3.09 19.60 26.81
N GLU A 49 -3.42 20.76 27.39
CA GLU A 49 -4.25 21.76 26.73
C GLU A 49 -3.74 21.94 25.29
N LYS A 50 -4.63 21.74 24.31
CA LYS A 50 -4.25 21.77 22.90
C LYS A 50 -3.66 23.14 22.61
N LYS A 51 -2.34 23.18 22.39
CA LYS A 51 -1.64 24.39 21.98
C LYS A 51 -2.40 25.02 20.82
N PRO A 52 -2.68 26.34 20.87
CA PRO A 52 -3.44 27.01 19.83
C PRO A 52 -2.80 26.74 18.47
N PHE A 53 -3.64 26.35 17.50
CA PHE A 53 -3.16 25.95 16.18
C PHE A 53 -2.53 27.13 15.46
N ASP A 54 -1.21 27.05 15.26
CA ASP A 54 -0.49 28.06 14.51
C ASP A 54 -0.77 27.92 13.01
N LYS A 55 -1.74 28.71 12.54
CA LYS A 55 -2.14 28.81 11.14
C LYS A 55 -1.00 29.28 10.23
N LYS A 56 0.00 30.00 10.74
CA LYS A 56 1.11 30.54 9.93
C LYS A 56 2.11 29.44 9.61
N THR A 57 2.57 28.69 10.61
CA THR A 57 3.42 27.52 10.38
C THR A 57 2.72 26.45 9.57
N TYR A 58 1.41 26.21 9.80
CA TYR A 58 0.65 25.30 8.95
C TYR A 58 0.67 25.71 7.47
N ARG A 59 0.39 26.99 7.17
CA ARG A 59 0.40 27.48 5.79
C ARG A 59 1.78 27.37 5.15
N LEU A 60 2.85 27.69 5.89
CA LEU A 60 4.22 27.48 5.43
C LEU A 60 4.50 26.00 5.14
N LYS A 61 4.16 25.08 6.04
CA LYS A 61 4.35 23.63 5.81
C LYS A 61 3.49 23.11 4.65
N LYS A 62 2.29 23.64 4.46
CA LYS A 62 1.33 23.13 3.45
C LYS A 62 1.60 23.67 2.05
N TYR A 63 2.03 24.93 1.92
CA TYR A 63 2.14 25.61 0.63
C TYR A 63 3.56 26.02 0.25
N SER A 64 4.52 26.04 1.18
CA SER A 64 5.91 26.33 0.84
C SER A 64 6.48 25.22 -0.03
N LYS A 65 6.93 25.59 -1.24
CA LYS A 65 7.61 24.68 -2.16
C LYS A 65 8.87 24.10 -1.54
N LYS A 66 9.64 24.91 -0.80
CA LYS A 66 10.86 24.47 -0.10
C LYS A 66 10.56 23.36 0.90
N TYR A 67 9.54 23.54 1.73
CA TYR A 67 9.14 22.54 2.73
C TYR A 67 8.66 21.24 2.08
N LYS A 68 7.91 21.30 0.97
CA LYS A 68 7.51 20.09 0.24
C LYS A 68 8.68 19.33 -0.37
N LEU A 69 9.68 20.05 -0.91
CA LEU A 69 10.89 19.44 -1.44
C LEU A 69 11.70 18.76 -0.33
N GLU A 70 11.88 19.45 0.80
CA GLU A 70 12.56 18.91 1.98
C GLU A 70 11.86 17.65 2.52
N GLN A 71 10.53 17.67 2.67
CA GLN A 71 9.76 16.48 3.04
C GLN A 71 9.92 15.32 2.06
N TRP A 72 9.99 15.61 0.76
CA TRP A 72 10.22 14.59 -0.27
C TRP A 72 11.63 13.99 -0.18
N GLU A 73 12.64 14.84 0.03
CA GLU A 73 14.02 14.39 0.24
C GLU A 73 14.18 13.56 1.51
N GLU A 74 13.54 13.96 2.61
CA GLU A 74 13.51 13.20 3.87
C GLU A 74 12.89 11.81 3.66
N GLN A 75 11.74 11.74 2.97
CA GLN A 75 11.10 10.45 2.65
C GLN A 75 11.99 9.58 1.78
N ARG A 76 12.69 10.18 0.79
CA ARG A 76 13.64 9.47 -0.07
C ARG A 76 14.82 8.93 0.73
N LYS A 77 15.43 9.75 1.59
CA LYS A 77 16.53 9.35 2.49
C LYS A 77 16.09 8.21 3.40
N LYS A 78 14.92 8.30 4.01
CA LYS A 78 14.36 7.25 4.87
C LYS A 78 14.14 5.95 4.10
N LYS A 79 13.66 6.02 2.86
CA LYS A 79 13.50 4.84 1.99
C LYS A 79 14.84 4.21 1.62
N LEU A 80 15.83 5.02 1.29
CA LEU A 80 17.19 4.54 0.99
C LEU A 80 17.82 3.84 2.20
N LEU A 81 17.69 4.44 3.38
CA LEU A 81 18.17 3.86 4.63
C LEU A 81 17.45 2.55 4.98
N ARG A 82 16.13 2.49 4.79
CA ARG A 82 15.35 1.26 4.98
C ARG A 82 15.80 0.15 4.03
N ASN A 83 16.07 0.48 2.77
CA ASN A 83 16.57 -0.49 1.79
C ASN A 83 17.96 -0.98 2.20
N TYR A 84 18.87 -0.08 2.56
CA TYR A 84 20.20 -0.43 3.06
C TYR A 84 20.14 -1.42 4.23
N TYR A 85 19.34 -1.14 5.27
CA TYR A 85 19.17 -2.07 6.39
C TYR A 85 18.48 -3.37 6.01
N LYS A 86 17.57 -3.34 5.03
CA LYS A 86 16.92 -4.55 4.51
C LYS A 86 17.93 -5.43 3.77
N ASP A 87 18.83 -4.82 3.00
CA ASP A 87 19.85 -5.53 2.23
C ASP A 87 20.90 -6.13 3.17
N ILE A 88 21.36 -5.40 4.20
CA ILE A 88 22.20 -5.96 5.27
C ILE A 88 21.52 -7.13 5.98
N LYS A 89 20.22 -7.02 6.28
CA LYS A 89 19.48 -8.09 6.95
C LYS A 89 19.29 -9.34 6.08
N ASN A 90 19.25 -9.17 4.76
CA ASN A 90 19.07 -10.25 3.80
C ASN A 90 20.39 -10.76 3.23
N ASP A 91 21.52 -10.12 3.54
CA ASP A 91 22.85 -10.54 3.12
C ASP A 91 23.17 -11.91 3.75
N PRO A 92 23.42 -12.96 2.95
CA PRO A 92 23.71 -14.29 3.46
C PRO A 92 24.98 -14.35 4.33
N SER A 93 25.88 -13.37 4.21
CA SER A 93 27.09 -13.27 5.05
C SER A 93 26.78 -12.84 6.50
N ASN A 94 25.69 -12.11 6.73
CA ASN A 94 25.22 -11.65 8.05
C ASN A 94 24.00 -12.44 8.57
N GLY A 95 23.69 -13.58 7.94
CA GLY A 95 22.53 -14.40 8.24
C GLY A 95 22.55 -14.97 9.66
N SER A 96 21.75 -14.39 10.55
CA SER A 96 21.25 -15.11 11.73
C SER A 96 20.38 -16.26 11.22
N TYR A 97 21.01 -17.43 11.08
CA TYR A 97 20.35 -18.70 10.87
C TYR A 97 19.27 -18.86 11.95
N LYS A 98 18.00 -18.71 11.57
CA LYS A 98 16.88 -19.19 12.37
C LYS A 98 16.76 -20.67 12.01
N PRO A 99 17.14 -21.61 12.89
CA PRO A 99 16.93 -23.03 12.62
C PRO A 99 15.44 -23.22 12.39
N LYS A 100 15.08 -23.61 11.17
CA LYS A 100 13.76 -24.11 10.87
C LYS A 100 13.75 -25.50 11.48
N GLY A 101 12.95 -25.73 12.52
CA GLY A 101 12.75 -27.07 13.05
C GLY A 101 12.39 -27.98 11.88
N PHE A 102 13.20 -29.02 11.71
CA PHE A 102 12.94 -30.11 10.79
C PHE A 102 11.69 -30.81 11.32
N ASP A 103 10.53 -30.40 10.81
CA ASP A 103 9.29 -31.15 11.00
C ASP A 103 9.36 -32.30 10.01
N GLU A 104 9.74 -33.43 10.58
CA GLU A 104 9.79 -34.75 10.02
C GLU A 104 8.38 -35.14 9.50
N ASP A 105 8.33 -35.97 8.46
CA ASP A 105 7.15 -36.66 7.95
C ASP A 105 6.14 -35.85 7.09
N THR A 106 6.54 -35.59 5.84
CA THR A 106 5.59 -35.78 4.72
C THR A 106 5.97 -37.03 3.96
N VAL A 107 5.47 -38.17 4.44
CA VAL A 107 5.42 -39.42 3.67
C VAL A 107 4.70 -39.18 2.34
N ASP A 108 5.39 -39.55 1.27
CA ASP A 108 4.93 -39.53 -0.11
C ASP A 108 3.80 -40.56 -0.27
N SER A 109 2.54 -40.13 -0.12
CA SER A 109 1.34 -40.94 -0.40
C SER A 109 1.14 -41.17 -1.91
N ASN A 110 2.16 -41.66 -2.60
CA ASN A 110 2.11 -42.18 -3.97
C ASN A 110 2.10 -43.72 -3.96
N GLN A 111 1.26 -44.33 -3.13
CA GLN A 111 0.95 -45.75 -3.22
C GLN A 111 -0.32 -45.94 -4.06
N ASP A 112 -0.08 -46.16 -5.35
CA ASP A 112 -1.04 -46.64 -6.33
C ASP A 112 -1.32 -48.13 -6.06
N VAL A 113 -2.18 -48.41 -5.07
CA VAL A 113 -2.68 -49.77 -4.78
C VAL A 113 -4.20 -49.72 -4.58
N GLY A 114 -4.95 -50.21 -5.57
CA GLY A 114 -6.41 -50.38 -5.44
C GLY A 114 -7.24 -50.19 -6.70
N ARG A 115 -6.83 -50.73 -7.86
CA ARG A 115 -7.73 -50.88 -9.02
C ARG A 115 -8.50 -52.20 -8.92
N TYR A 116 -9.55 -52.25 -8.10
CA TYR A 116 -10.56 -53.31 -8.19
C TYR A 116 -11.83 -52.76 -8.84
N VAL A 117 -12.20 -53.42 -9.95
CA VAL A 117 -13.52 -53.53 -10.59
C VAL A 117 -14.40 -52.26 -10.64
N ARG A 118 -14.38 -51.55 -11.78
CA ARG A 118 -15.40 -50.54 -12.10
C ARG A 118 -16.61 -51.22 -12.76
N HIS A 119 -17.80 -51.05 -12.19
CA HIS A 119 -19.08 -51.39 -12.84
C HIS A 119 -19.28 -50.56 -14.12
N PRO A 120 -19.91 -51.11 -15.19
CA PRO A 120 -20.08 -50.44 -16.48
C PRO A 120 -21.11 -49.30 -16.50
N ASP A 121 -21.91 -49.10 -15.46
CA ASP A 121 -22.99 -48.09 -15.42
C ASP A 121 -22.53 -46.67 -14.99
N LEU A 122 -21.22 -46.40 -14.98
CA LEU A 122 -20.64 -45.12 -14.50
C LEU A 122 -19.80 -44.40 -15.57
N VAL A 123 -20.18 -44.56 -16.85
CA VAL A 123 -19.45 -44.04 -18.02
C VAL A 123 -19.66 -42.55 -18.28
N GLU A 124 -20.57 -41.87 -17.58
CA GLU A 124 -20.71 -40.41 -17.65
C GLU A 124 -19.95 -39.66 -16.54
N LYS A 125 -18.80 -40.18 -16.09
CA LYS A 125 -17.95 -39.45 -15.14
C LYS A 125 -16.93 -38.60 -15.88
N GLU A 126 -17.22 -37.31 -15.89
CA GLU A 126 -16.40 -36.17 -16.32
C GLU A 126 -14.90 -36.46 -16.31
N VAL A 127 -14.26 -36.22 -17.47
CA VAL A 127 -12.82 -36.34 -17.65
C VAL A 127 -12.13 -35.49 -16.57
N PRO A 128 -11.29 -36.08 -15.68
CA PRO A 128 -10.64 -35.30 -14.64
C PRO A 128 -9.70 -34.29 -15.31
N ILE A 129 -10.06 -33.01 -15.24
CA ILE A 129 -9.22 -31.91 -15.71
C ILE A 129 -7.90 -32.01 -14.94
N LYS A 130 -6.86 -32.48 -15.61
CA LYS A 130 -5.51 -32.55 -15.03
C LYS A 130 -5.11 -31.13 -14.63
N LYS A 131 -4.99 -30.89 -13.32
CA LYS A 131 -4.57 -29.59 -12.80
C LYS A 131 -3.17 -29.31 -13.33
N LYS A 132 -2.98 -28.15 -13.96
CA LYS A 132 -1.65 -27.70 -14.40
C LYS A 132 -0.68 -27.68 -13.21
N ASP A 133 0.58 -27.98 -13.48
CA ASP A 133 1.69 -27.87 -12.52
C ASP A 133 1.69 -26.46 -11.88
N PRO A 134 1.70 -26.37 -10.53
CA PRO A 134 1.78 -25.09 -9.82
C PRO A 134 2.90 -24.16 -10.32
N PHE A 135 4.04 -24.70 -10.74
CA PHE A 135 5.15 -23.91 -11.27
C PHE A 135 4.80 -23.25 -12.61
N GLN A 136 4.18 -24.00 -13.52
CA GLN A 136 3.71 -23.46 -14.81
C GLN A 136 2.66 -22.37 -14.59
N LYS A 137 1.72 -22.58 -13.66
CA LYS A 137 0.73 -21.56 -13.29
C LYS A 137 1.38 -20.29 -12.75
N ALA A 138 2.40 -20.41 -11.89
CA ALA A 138 3.13 -19.25 -11.36
C ALA A 138 3.88 -18.48 -12.46
N LYS A 139 4.50 -19.19 -13.42
CA LYS A 139 5.20 -18.59 -14.57
C LYS A 139 4.24 -17.82 -15.48
N GLU A 140 3.07 -18.40 -15.78
CA GLU A 140 2.02 -17.73 -16.55
C GLU A 140 1.55 -16.45 -15.86
N GLN A 141 1.29 -16.49 -14.55
CA GLN A 141 0.87 -15.32 -13.77
C GLN A 141 1.95 -14.22 -13.74
N TYR A 142 3.22 -14.59 -13.56
CA TYR A 142 4.32 -13.63 -13.60
C TYR A 142 4.40 -12.91 -14.96
N ASN A 143 4.28 -13.66 -16.06
CA ASN A 143 4.32 -13.08 -17.41
C ASN A 143 3.13 -12.16 -17.67
N LYS A 144 1.93 -12.51 -17.21
CA LYS A 144 0.74 -11.65 -17.30
C LYS A 144 0.95 -10.32 -16.57
N ILE A 145 1.39 -10.38 -15.31
CA ILE A 145 1.67 -9.16 -14.51
C ILE A 145 2.75 -8.30 -15.18
N LYS A 146 3.78 -8.93 -15.77
CA LYS A 146 4.84 -8.21 -16.49
C LYS A 146 4.31 -7.48 -17.72
N GLN A 147 3.42 -8.13 -18.49
CA GLN A 147 2.79 -7.54 -19.68
C GLN A 147 1.82 -6.41 -19.30
N GLU A 148 0.97 -6.61 -18.29
CA GLU A 148 0.06 -5.58 -17.79
C GLU A 148 0.81 -4.32 -17.34
N LYS A 149 1.91 -4.48 -16.60
CA LYS A 149 2.75 -3.34 -16.20
C LYS A 149 3.36 -2.60 -17.39
N LEU A 150 3.74 -3.32 -18.43
CA LEU A 150 4.28 -2.72 -19.65
C LEU A 150 3.19 -1.91 -20.37
N GLN A 151 2.00 -2.48 -20.50
CA GLN A 151 0.84 -1.81 -21.11
C GLN A 151 0.44 -0.55 -20.34
N GLN A 152 0.29 -0.66 -19.01
CA GLN A 152 -0.03 0.49 -18.15
C GLN A 152 1.01 1.61 -18.29
N ARG A 153 2.30 1.28 -18.37
CA ARG A 153 3.35 2.28 -18.58
C ARG A 153 3.19 2.98 -19.94
N GLN A 154 2.94 2.23 -21.00
CA GLN A 154 2.73 2.78 -22.34
C GLN A 154 1.48 3.67 -22.41
N GLU A 155 0.38 3.27 -21.78
CA GLU A 155 -0.85 4.05 -21.71
C GLU A 155 -0.65 5.38 -20.96
N LEU A 156 0.05 5.34 -19.82
CA LEU A 156 0.37 6.55 -19.07
C LEU A 156 1.27 7.50 -19.85
N GLU A 157 2.22 6.97 -20.61
CA GLU A 157 3.10 7.76 -21.47
C GLU A 157 2.32 8.44 -22.60
N LYS A 158 1.48 7.69 -23.31
CA LYS A 158 0.57 8.23 -24.34
C LYS A 158 -0.36 9.31 -23.79
N ALA A 159 -1.03 9.06 -22.66
CA ALA A 159 -1.92 10.04 -22.04
C ALA A 159 -1.17 11.33 -21.63
N LYS A 160 0.08 11.21 -21.19
CA LYS A 160 0.94 12.36 -20.87
C LYS A 160 1.32 13.15 -22.12
N GLU A 161 1.66 12.46 -23.22
CA GLU A 161 1.97 13.08 -24.50
C GLU A 161 0.77 13.83 -25.06
N GLU A 162 -0.41 13.21 -25.11
CA GLU A 162 -1.65 13.86 -25.55
C GLU A 162 -1.98 15.11 -24.73
N ARG A 163 -1.84 15.03 -23.41
CA ARG A 163 -2.02 16.19 -22.53
C ARG A 163 -1.03 17.30 -22.86
N ASN A 164 0.24 16.96 -23.07
CA ASN A 164 1.27 17.95 -23.40
C ASN A 164 1.02 18.59 -24.76
N GLN A 165 0.63 17.80 -25.77
CA GLN A 165 0.27 18.28 -27.11
C GLN A 165 -0.90 19.29 -27.02
N LYS A 166 -1.99 18.95 -26.32
CA LYS A 166 -3.13 19.87 -26.11
C LYS A 166 -2.71 21.17 -25.41
N ILE A 167 -1.80 21.10 -24.43
CA ILE A 167 -1.28 22.28 -23.74
C ILE A 167 -0.44 23.15 -24.70
N LEU A 168 0.42 22.53 -25.52
CA LEU A 168 1.24 23.25 -26.50
C LEU A 168 0.37 23.94 -27.55
N GLU A 169 -0.64 23.24 -28.08
CA GLU A 169 -1.61 23.82 -29.01
C GLU A 169 -2.37 25.01 -28.40
N TYR A 170 -2.85 24.86 -27.15
CA TYR A 170 -3.51 25.94 -26.44
C TYR A 170 -2.59 27.16 -26.29
N LYS A 171 -1.34 26.94 -25.89
CA LYS A 171 -0.34 28.01 -25.75
C LYS A 171 -0.05 28.70 -27.08
N LYS A 172 0.09 27.94 -28.17
CA LYS A 172 0.29 28.46 -29.53
C LYS A 172 -0.90 29.34 -29.95
N LYS A 173 -2.13 28.81 -29.86
CA LYS A 173 -3.37 29.57 -30.15
C LYS A 173 -3.48 30.83 -29.29
N LYS A 174 -3.14 30.76 -28.01
CA LYS A 174 -3.14 31.92 -27.10
C LYS A 174 -2.12 32.97 -27.52
N GLN A 175 -0.90 32.56 -27.87
CA GLN A 175 0.15 33.47 -28.33
C GLN A 175 -0.21 34.14 -29.65
N ASP A 176 -0.76 33.39 -30.61
CA ASP A 176 -1.17 33.94 -31.90
C ASP A 176 -2.33 34.93 -31.76
N ARG A 177 -3.33 34.61 -30.91
CA ARG A 177 -4.38 35.57 -30.55
C ARG A 177 -3.82 36.82 -29.89
N PHE A 178 -2.88 36.68 -28.94
CA PHE A 178 -2.25 37.82 -28.29
C PHE A 178 -1.52 38.70 -29.32
N LYS A 179 -0.73 38.10 -30.22
CA LYS A 179 -0.04 38.81 -31.32
C LYS A 179 -1.02 39.58 -32.21
N LYS A 180 -2.18 39.01 -32.55
CA LYS A 180 -3.21 39.73 -33.33
C LYS A 180 -3.80 40.91 -32.55
N LEU A 181 -4.14 40.71 -31.27
CA LEU A 181 -4.78 41.73 -30.44
C LEU A 181 -3.85 42.85 -29.98
N SER A 182 -2.56 42.56 -29.80
CA SER A 182 -1.55 43.49 -29.30
C SER A 182 -0.96 44.41 -30.38
N LYS A 183 -1.18 44.12 -31.66
CA LYS A 183 -0.72 44.96 -32.78
C LYS A 183 -1.37 46.34 -32.71
N LYS A 184 -0.53 47.37 -32.82
CA LYS A 184 -0.91 48.78 -32.85
C LYS A 184 -0.33 49.45 -34.10
N ASN A 185 -0.99 50.48 -34.60
CA ASN A 185 -0.50 51.33 -35.68
C ASN A 185 0.56 52.33 -35.15
N LYS A 186 1.19 53.10 -36.05
CA LYS A 186 2.19 54.12 -35.68
C LYS A 186 1.65 55.18 -34.71
N LYS A 187 0.33 55.40 -34.70
CA LYS A 187 -0.38 56.33 -33.81
C LYS A 187 -0.79 55.67 -32.47
N GLY A 188 -0.35 54.44 -32.19
CA GLY A 188 -0.63 53.70 -30.96
C GLY A 188 -2.04 53.11 -30.86
N GLN A 189 -2.89 53.31 -31.87
CA GLN A 189 -4.24 52.73 -31.92
C GLN A 189 -4.16 51.25 -32.30
N PRO A 190 -5.08 50.41 -31.81
CA PRO A 190 -5.12 49.01 -32.19
C PRO A 190 -5.42 48.80 -33.68
N VAL A 191 -4.76 47.81 -34.29
CA VAL A 191 -5.06 47.41 -35.67
C VAL A 191 -6.37 46.62 -35.69
N MET A 192 -7.38 47.10 -36.44
CA MET A 192 -8.73 46.54 -36.40
C MET A 192 -8.91 45.27 -37.22
N THR A 193 -8.15 45.06 -38.29
CA THR A 193 -8.31 43.91 -39.20
C THR A 193 -8.31 42.56 -38.49
N GLY A 194 -7.25 42.26 -37.73
CA GLY A 194 -7.14 41.00 -36.98
C GLY A 194 -8.09 40.88 -35.79
N ARG A 195 -8.61 42.00 -35.27
CA ARG A 195 -9.62 42.00 -34.19
C ARG A 195 -11.00 41.64 -34.74
N LEU A 196 -11.34 42.17 -35.91
CA LEU A 196 -12.58 41.87 -36.61
C LEU A 196 -12.64 40.41 -37.05
N GLU A 197 -11.53 39.83 -37.56
CA GLU A 197 -11.44 38.39 -37.85
C GLU A 197 -11.78 37.53 -36.61
N LEU A 198 -11.17 37.84 -35.46
CA LEU A 198 -11.43 37.10 -34.21
C LEU A 198 -12.86 37.27 -33.71
N LEU A 199 -13.46 38.44 -33.94
CA LEU A 199 -14.85 38.69 -33.60
C LEU A 199 -15.79 37.87 -34.50
N LEU A 200 -15.53 37.86 -35.80
CA LEU A 200 -16.29 37.07 -36.77
C LEU A 200 -16.22 35.57 -36.43
N GLU A 201 -15.01 35.05 -36.14
CA GLU A 201 -14.81 33.66 -35.72
C GLU A 201 -15.65 33.32 -34.48
N LYS A 202 -15.72 34.22 -33.49
CA LYS A 202 -16.55 34.02 -32.28
C LYS A 202 -18.05 34.02 -32.60
N ILE A 203 -18.51 34.91 -33.48
CA ILE A 203 -19.93 34.97 -33.87
C ILE A 203 -20.32 33.70 -34.62
N GLN A 204 -19.46 33.22 -35.52
CA GLN A 204 -19.70 31.97 -36.27
C GLN A 204 -19.69 30.73 -35.37
N ASN A 205 -18.77 30.65 -34.40
CA ASN A 205 -18.71 29.54 -33.45
C ASN A 205 -19.82 29.56 -32.38
N SER A 206 -20.52 30.69 -32.23
CA SER A 206 -21.62 30.84 -31.28
C SER A 206 -22.99 30.56 -31.92
N LYS A 207 -23.06 30.44 -33.25
CA LYS A 207 -24.22 29.93 -33.97
C LYS A 207 -24.18 28.40 -33.98
#